data_AF-A0A920KWC0-F1
#
_entry.id   AF-A0A920KWC0-F1
#
_cell.length_a   1.000
_cell.length_b   1.000
_cell.length_c   1.000
_cell.angle_alpha   90.00
_cell.angle_beta   90.00
_cell.angle_gamma   90.00
#
_symmetry.space_group_name_H-M   'P 1'
#
loop_
_entity.id
_entity.type
_entity.pdbx_description
1 polymer ?
#
loop_
_entity_poly.entity_id
_entity_poly.type
_entity_poly.pdbx_seq_one_letter_code
_entity_poly.pdbx_strand_id
1 'polypeptide(L)'
;MRDYLKKKIISENFDFEEILLIPILATLLALIIGCLFLLATGETFENILVAFTNLFIGSFGSLNAISETFTAATPLIFAALGIALAFRAGLFNIGAEGQIIIGGMAAVIIGFSIDFLPIWLHLPLALLFGAIFGALYAAIAGWLKATTGAHEVISTIMLNLIALRLLDYF
;
A
#
# COMPACT_ATOMS: atom_id res chain seq x y z
N MET A 1 13.88 31.47 -13.71
CA MET A 1 12.79 30.68 -13.09
C MET A 1 12.79 29.22 -13.53
N ARG A 2 12.71 28.93 -14.85
CA ARG A 2 12.66 27.57 -15.41
C ARG A 2 13.89 26.70 -15.08
N ASP A 3 15.09 27.27 -15.10
CA ASP A 3 16.33 26.55 -14.77
C ASP A 3 16.52 26.36 -13.25
N TYR A 4 15.92 27.23 -12.44
CA TYR A 4 15.91 27.12 -10.97
C TYR A 4 14.98 25.99 -10.50
N LEU A 5 13.81 25.86 -11.15
CA LEU A 5 12.87 24.75 -10.93
C LEU A 5 13.46 23.41 -11.39
N LYS A 6 14.11 23.36 -12.57
CA LYS A 6 14.81 22.15 -13.03
C LYS A 6 15.91 21.71 -12.05
N LYS A 7 16.69 22.63 -11.51
CA LYS A 7 17.76 22.30 -10.56
C LYS A 7 17.19 21.74 -9.25
N LYS A 8 16.14 22.35 -8.69
CA LYS A 8 15.48 21.87 -7.47
C LYS A 8 14.76 20.53 -7.63
N ILE A 9 14.16 20.27 -8.80
CA ILE A 9 13.46 19.01 -9.10
C ILE A 9 14.46 17.85 -9.35
N ILE A 10 15.71 18.14 -9.74
CA ILE A 10 16.71 17.14 -10.14
C ILE A 10 17.81 16.95 -9.07
N SER A 11 17.94 17.85 -8.07
CA SER A 11 19.08 17.86 -7.14
C SER A 11 18.81 17.38 -5.71
N GLU A 12 17.71 16.69 -5.44
CA GLU A 12 17.61 15.94 -4.18
C GLU A 12 18.44 14.66 -4.35
N ASN A 13 19.74 14.77 -4.04
CA ASN A 13 20.50 13.62 -3.61
C ASN A 13 19.77 13.13 -2.36
N PHE A 14 19.04 12.03 -2.46
CA PHE A 14 18.47 11.40 -1.28
C PHE A 14 19.62 10.96 -0.40
N ASP A 15 19.81 11.67 0.71
CA ASP A 15 20.81 11.31 1.68
C ASP A 15 20.35 10.02 2.36
N PHE A 16 21.29 9.11 2.63
CA PHE A 16 21.04 7.79 3.25
C PHE A 16 20.21 7.91 4.55
N GLU A 17 20.36 9.05 5.24
CA GLU A 17 19.60 9.44 6.41
C GLU A 17 18.09 9.49 6.13
N GLU A 18 17.65 10.06 5.02
CA GLU A 18 16.22 10.21 4.71
C GLU A 18 15.58 8.89 4.29
N ILE A 19 16.29 8.08 3.50
CA ILE A 19 15.75 6.80 3.00
C ILE A 19 15.72 5.74 4.09
N LEU A 20 16.74 5.68 4.94
CA LEU A 20 16.94 4.55 5.85
C LEU A 20 16.82 4.93 7.31
N LEU A 21 17.47 6.02 7.73
CA LEU A 21 17.51 6.40 9.14
C LEU A 21 16.13 6.86 9.63
N ILE A 22 15.43 7.69 8.85
CA ILE A 22 14.09 8.18 9.24
C ILE A 22 13.09 7.04 9.43
N PRO A 23 12.87 6.10 8.47
CA PRO A 23 11.91 5.02 8.68
C PRO A 23 12.29 4.08 9.84
N ILE A 24 13.58 3.80 10.03
CA ILE A 24 14.04 2.96 11.14
C ILE A 24 13.76 3.65 12.48
N LEU A 25 14.12 4.93 12.62
CA LEU A 25 13.85 5.70 13.84
C LEU A 25 12.35 5.84 14.09
N ALA A 26 11.54 6.09 13.07
CA ALA A 26 10.08 6.16 13.18
C ALA A 26 9.49 4.82 13.66
N THR A 27 10.00 3.70 13.14
CA THR A 27 9.57 2.35 13.54
C THR A 27 9.96 2.06 14.99
N LEU A 28 11.20 2.37 15.40
CA LEU A 28 11.66 2.21 16.78
C LEU A 28 10.84 3.07 17.75
N LEU A 29 10.58 4.32 17.39
CA LEU A 29 9.75 5.22 18.19
C LEU A 29 8.32 4.69 18.32
N ALA A 30 7.73 4.16 17.24
CA ALA A 30 6.41 3.56 17.27
C ALA A 30 6.34 2.34 18.21
N LEU A 31 7.38 1.49 18.22
CA LEU A 31 7.47 0.35 19.15
C LEU A 31 7.59 0.82 20.61
N ILE A 32 8.40 1.85 20.89
CA ILE A 32 8.55 2.42 22.23
C ILE A 32 7.22 3.01 22.71
N ILE A 33 6.57 3.82 21.86
CA ILE A 33 5.26 4.41 22.18
C ILE A 33 4.24 3.31 22.43
N GLY A 34 4.18 2.28 21.58
CA GLY A 34 3.31 1.12 21.77
C GLY A 34 3.56 0.41 23.10
N CYS A 35 4.82 0.24 23.50
CA CYS A 35 5.18 -0.31 24.81
C CYS A 35 4.67 0.56 25.97
N LEU A 36 4.84 1.88 25.88
CA LEU A 36 4.33 2.82 26.90
C LEU A 36 2.80 2.76 27.01
N PHE A 37 2.09 2.62 25.88
CA PHE A 37 0.63 2.43 25.89
C PHE A 37 0.22 1.13 26.59
N LEU A 38 0.91 0.02 26.33
CA LEU A 38 0.62 -1.27 27.01
C LEU A 38 0.93 -1.21 28.52
N LEU A 39 2.00 -0.51 28.92
CA LEU A 39 2.27 -0.26 30.33
C LEU A 39 1.16 0.59 30.97
N ALA A 40 0.62 1.57 30.25
CA ALA A 40 -0.47 2.42 30.74
C ALA A 40 -1.80 1.66 30.91
N THR A 41 -2.02 0.54 30.22
CA THR A 41 -3.18 -0.33 30.44
C THR A 41 -3.04 -1.25 31.66
N GLY A 42 -1.89 -1.21 32.36
CA GLY A 42 -1.64 -2.01 33.55
C GLY A 42 -1.08 -3.41 33.27
N GLU A 43 -0.62 -3.68 32.04
CA GLU A 43 0.01 -4.96 31.70
C GLU A 43 1.40 -5.10 32.32
N THR A 44 1.80 -6.34 32.61
CA THR A 44 3.13 -6.62 33.17
C THR A 44 4.21 -6.51 32.09
N PHE A 45 5.42 -6.10 32.49
CA PHE A 45 6.55 -6.00 31.57
C PHE A 45 6.87 -7.34 30.88
N GLU A 46 6.64 -8.47 31.57
CA GLU A 46 6.82 -9.81 31.01
C GLU A 46 5.85 -10.09 29.86
N ASN A 47 4.55 -9.81 30.04
CA ASN A 47 3.54 -9.99 28.98
C ASN A 47 3.85 -9.11 27.77
N ILE A 48 4.29 -7.88 28.01
CA ILE A 48 4.67 -6.95 26.94
C ILE A 48 5.87 -7.49 26.17
N LEU A 49 6.91 -7.98 26.87
CA LEU A 49 8.07 -8.57 26.21
C LEU A 49 7.71 -9.80 25.38
N VAL A 50 6.81 -10.66 25.88
CA VAL A 50 6.26 -11.79 25.12
C VAL A 50 5.51 -11.31 23.88
N ALA A 51 4.72 -10.23 23.97
CA ALA A 51 4.02 -9.66 22.82
C ALA A 51 4.98 -9.16 21.73
N PHE A 52 6.04 -8.42 22.09
CA PHE A 52 7.06 -7.99 21.13
C PHE A 52 7.85 -9.18 20.54
N THR A 53 8.12 -10.21 21.35
CA THR A 53 8.77 -11.43 20.86
C THR A 53 7.87 -12.17 19.86
N ASN A 54 6.57 -12.26 20.15
CA ASN A 54 5.59 -12.85 19.24
C ASN A 54 5.43 -12.04 17.95
N LEU A 55 5.54 -10.71 17.99
CA LEU A 55 5.56 -9.86 16.78
C LEU A 55 6.75 -10.24 15.88
N PHE A 56 7.94 -10.43 16.47
CA PHE A 56 9.14 -10.82 15.74
C PHE A 56 9.03 -12.25 15.18
N ILE A 57 8.62 -13.22 16.00
CA ILE A 57 8.44 -14.62 15.57
C ILE A 57 7.33 -14.74 14.52
N GLY A 58 6.24 -13.98 14.68
CA GLY A 58 5.14 -13.93 13.72
C GLY A 58 5.54 -13.37 12.36
N SER A 59 6.61 -12.58 12.29
CA SER A 59 7.12 -12.00 11.03
C SER A 59 8.28 -12.78 10.43
N PHE A 60 9.20 -13.31 11.25
CA PHE A 60 10.47 -13.92 10.80
C PHE A 60 10.73 -15.34 11.31
N GLY A 61 9.90 -15.87 12.21
CA GLY A 61 10.16 -17.12 12.94
C GLY A 61 10.01 -18.40 12.11
N SER A 62 9.44 -18.32 10.92
CA SER A 62 9.32 -19.46 9.99
C SER A 62 9.23 -19.00 8.53
N LEU A 63 9.41 -19.93 7.59
CA LEU A 63 9.25 -19.63 6.17
C LEU A 63 7.81 -19.14 5.84
N ASN A 64 6.81 -19.70 6.53
CA ASN A 64 5.41 -19.27 6.37
C ASN A 64 5.19 -17.84 6.90
N ALA A 65 5.77 -17.49 8.05
CA ALA A 65 5.72 -16.15 8.62
C ALA A 65 6.35 -15.10 7.68
N ILE A 66 7.50 -15.43 7.09
CA ILE A 66 8.16 -14.59 6.10
C ILE A 66 7.30 -14.45 4.86
N SER A 67 6.71 -15.55 4.38
CA SER A 67 5.78 -15.52 3.24
C SER A 67 4.60 -14.60 3.50
N GLU A 68 3.95 -14.69 4.66
CA GLU A 68 2.83 -13.84 5.04
C GLU A 68 3.23 -12.36 5.11
N THR A 69 4.40 -12.08 5.67
CA THR A 69 4.97 -10.72 5.70
C THR A 69 5.12 -10.15 4.30
N PHE A 70 5.64 -10.92 3.34
CA PHE A 70 5.74 -10.49 1.95
C PHE A 70 4.37 -10.38 1.26
N THR A 71 3.43 -11.28 1.54
CA THR A 71 2.06 -11.21 1.02
C THR A 71 1.39 -9.89 1.41
N ALA A 72 1.56 -9.44 2.66
CA ALA A 72 1.02 -8.17 3.14
C ALA A 72 1.82 -6.95 2.64
N ALA A 73 3.15 -7.01 2.64
CA ALA A 73 4.00 -5.88 2.28
C ALA A 73 3.99 -5.55 0.77
N THR A 74 3.92 -6.58 -0.09
CA THR A 74 3.99 -6.42 -1.55
C THR A 74 2.95 -5.44 -2.11
N PRO A 75 1.63 -5.57 -1.84
CA PRO A 75 0.64 -4.62 -2.36
C PRO A 75 0.85 -3.21 -1.81
N LEU A 76 1.28 -3.06 -0.55
CA LEU A 76 1.57 -1.76 0.05
C LEU A 76 2.76 -1.06 -0.62
N ILE A 77 3.82 -1.80 -0.95
CA ILE A 77 4.97 -1.28 -1.69
C ILE A 77 4.55 -0.82 -3.08
N PHE A 78 3.79 -1.64 -3.82
CA PHE A 78 3.30 -1.26 -5.14
C PHE A 78 2.36 -0.05 -5.10
N ALA A 79 1.49 0.04 -4.09
CA ALA A 79 0.65 1.21 -3.88
C ALA A 79 1.49 2.47 -3.61
N ALA A 80 2.48 2.40 -2.72
CA ALA A 80 3.37 3.53 -2.43
C ALA A 80 4.11 4.00 -3.70
N LEU A 81 4.63 3.07 -4.51
CA LEU A 81 5.27 3.37 -5.79
C LEU A 81 4.31 4.02 -6.80
N GLY A 82 3.08 3.52 -6.89
CA GLY A 82 2.04 4.09 -7.76
C GLY A 82 1.60 5.49 -7.32
N ILE A 83 1.42 5.71 -6.02
CA ILE A 83 1.10 7.03 -5.45
C ILE A 83 2.26 7.99 -5.69
N ALA A 84 3.51 7.56 -5.50
CA ALA A 84 4.68 8.40 -5.77
C ALA A 84 4.71 8.88 -7.22
N LEU A 85 4.35 8.01 -8.18
CA LEU A 85 4.20 8.40 -9.59
C LEU A 85 3.08 9.42 -9.79
N ALA A 86 1.92 9.24 -9.14
CA ALA A 86 0.81 10.19 -9.21
C ALA A 86 1.19 11.57 -8.63
N PHE A 87 1.91 11.62 -7.51
CA PHE A 87 2.41 12.86 -6.93
C PHE A 87 3.37 13.59 -7.87
N ARG A 88 4.22 12.87 -8.62
CA ARG A 88 5.07 13.49 -9.65
C ARG A 88 4.27 14.13 -10.78
N ALA A 89 3.04 13.66 -11.04
CA ALA A 89 2.10 14.27 -11.98
C ALA A 89 1.25 15.39 -11.35
N GLY A 90 1.47 15.75 -10.08
CA GLY A 90 0.70 16.76 -9.36
C GLY A 90 -0.69 16.29 -8.92
N LEU A 91 -0.94 14.99 -8.91
CA LEU A 91 -2.20 14.40 -8.46
C LEU A 91 -2.04 13.82 -7.06
N PHE A 92 -2.91 14.23 -6.13
CA PHE A 92 -2.89 13.72 -4.77
C PHE A 92 -3.85 12.52 -4.61
N ASN A 93 -3.35 11.31 -4.88
CA ASN A 93 -4.15 10.07 -4.84
C ASN A 93 -4.10 9.42 -3.44
N ILE A 94 -5.23 9.40 -2.72
CA ILE A 94 -5.41 8.65 -1.45
C ILE A 94 -6.18 7.32 -1.69
N GLY A 95 -6.57 7.05 -2.93
CA GLY A 95 -7.47 5.97 -3.32
C GLY A 95 -6.82 4.61 -3.54
N ALA A 96 -5.57 4.42 -3.10
CA ALA A 96 -4.81 3.21 -3.42
C ALA A 96 -5.42 1.96 -2.77
N GLU A 97 -6.03 2.09 -1.59
CA GLU A 97 -6.74 1.00 -0.92
C GLU A 97 -7.86 0.44 -1.79
N GLY A 98 -8.74 1.29 -2.32
CA GLY A 98 -9.81 0.88 -3.22
C GLY A 98 -9.29 0.32 -4.55
N GLN A 99 -8.19 0.88 -5.07
CA GLN A 99 -7.53 0.36 -6.28
C GLN A 99 -6.95 -1.04 -6.06
N ILE A 100 -6.35 -1.31 -4.90
CA ILE A 100 -5.87 -2.63 -4.50
C ILE A 100 -7.04 -3.60 -4.37
N ILE A 101 -8.15 -3.19 -3.72
CA ILE A 101 -9.33 -4.05 -3.54
C ILE A 101 -9.88 -4.47 -4.91
N ILE A 102 -10.17 -3.51 -5.80
CA ILE A 102 -10.76 -3.80 -7.11
C ILE A 102 -9.80 -4.60 -8.00
N GLY A 103 -8.50 -4.27 -7.98
CA GLY A 103 -7.48 -5.03 -8.69
C GLY A 103 -7.35 -6.46 -8.15
N GLY A 104 -7.38 -6.64 -6.83
CA GLY A 104 -7.34 -7.93 -6.15
C GLY A 104 -8.54 -8.79 -6.52
N MET A 105 -9.75 -8.23 -6.51
CA MET A 105 -10.97 -8.92 -6.94
C MET A 105 -10.85 -9.41 -8.39
N ALA A 106 -10.37 -8.56 -9.30
CA ALA A 106 -10.14 -8.96 -10.70
C ALA A 106 -9.08 -10.07 -10.84
N ALA A 107 -7.98 -9.98 -10.08
CA ALA A 107 -6.93 -11.00 -10.07
C ALA A 107 -7.46 -12.34 -9.52
N VAL A 108 -8.28 -12.32 -8.47
CA VAL A 108 -8.94 -13.51 -7.90
C VAL A 108 -9.88 -14.14 -8.92
N ILE A 109 -10.71 -13.35 -9.61
CA ILE A 109 -11.61 -13.86 -10.67
C ILE A 109 -10.80 -14.63 -11.73
N ILE A 110 -9.70 -14.06 -12.24
CA ILE A 110 -8.84 -14.74 -13.22
C ILE A 110 -8.11 -15.94 -12.60
N GLY A 111 -7.68 -15.83 -11.35
CA GLY A 111 -7.02 -16.89 -10.61
C GLY A 111 -7.88 -18.14 -10.46
N PHE A 112 -9.18 -17.99 -10.24
CA PHE A 112 -10.10 -19.11 -10.07
C PHE A 112 -10.87 -19.51 -11.33
N SER A 113 -11.06 -18.61 -12.29
CA SER A 113 -11.84 -18.90 -13.51
C SER A 113 -11.03 -19.59 -14.60
N ILE A 114 -9.70 -19.53 -14.54
CA ILE A 114 -8.82 -20.15 -15.52
C ILE A 114 -7.96 -21.19 -14.82
N ASP A 115 -8.17 -22.47 -15.11
CA ASP A 115 -7.52 -23.60 -14.45
C ASP A 115 -6.55 -24.37 -15.37
N PHE A 116 -6.62 -24.13 -16.68
CA PHE A 116 -5.86 -24.87 -17.68
C PHE A 116 -4.48 -24.26 -18.02
N LEU A 117 -4.16 -23.06 -17.54
CA LEU A 117 -2.91 -22.37 -17.85
C LEU A 117 -1.76 -22.82 -16.91
N PRO A 118 -0.53 -22.96 -17.42
CA PRO A 118 0.62 -23.19 -16.56
C PRO A 118 0.93 -21.95 -15.70
N ILE A 119 1.46 -22.17 -14.50
CA ILE A 119 1.68 -21.11 -13.48
C ILE A 119 2.45 -19.89 -14.00
N TRP A 120 3.45 -20.09 -14.87
CA TRP A 120 4.28 -19.03 -15.43
C TRP A 120 3.50 -18.07 -16.35
N LEU A 121 2.36 -18.49 -16.88
CA LEU A 121 1.48 -17.66 -17.71
C LEU A 121 0.25 -17.20 -16.92
N HIS A 122 -0.28 -18.07 -16.06
CA HIS A 122 -1.45 -17.76 -15.25
C HIS A 122 -1.19 -16.63 -14.25
N LEU A 123 -0.04 -16.65 -13.56
CA LEU A 123 0.29 -15.65 -12.56
C LEU A 123 0.48 -14.23 -13.17
N PRO A 124 1.27 -14.04 -14.25
CA PRO A 124 1.34 -12.73 -14.91
C PRO A 124 0.00 -12.26 -15.46
N LEU A 125 -0.85 -13.17 -15.94
CA LEU A 125 -2.18 -12.83 -16.44
C LEU A 125 -3.08 -12.30 -15.32
N ALA A 126 -3.12 -12.97 -14.16
CA ALA A 126 -3.86 -12.50 -13.00
C ALA A 126 -3.37 -11.11 -12.52
N LEU A 127 -2.06 -10.92 -12.45
CA LEU A 127 -1.46 -9.63 -12.09
C LEU A 127 -1.78 -8.52 -13.10
N LEU A 128 -1.74 -8.84 -14.40
CA LEU A 128 -2.07 -7.88 -15.46
C LEU A 128 -3.53 -7.44 -15.38
N PHE A 129 -4.46 -8.37 -15.16
CA PHE A 129 -5.87 -8.03 -14.96
C PHE A 129 -6.07 -7.21 -13.70
N GLY A 130 -5.41 -7.56 -12.58
CA GLY A 130 -5.47 -6.75 -11.37
C GLY A 130 -4.97 -5.32 -11.60
N ALA A 131 -3.85 -5.15 -12.32
CA ALA A 131 -3.31 -3.83 -12.68
C ALA A 131 -4.27 -3.04 -13.58
N ILE A 132 -4.88 -3.68 -14.59
CA ILE A 132 -5.83 -3.04 -15.50
C ILE A 132 -7.07 -2.57 -14.73
N PHE A 133 -7.69 -3.43 -13.93
CA PHE A 133 -8.92 -3.07 -13.22
C PHE A 133 -8.66 -2.05 -12.11
N GLY A 134 -7.52 -2.14 -11.40
CA GLY A 134 -7.08 -1.09 -10.48
C GLY A 134 -6.88 0.26 -11.18
N ALA A 135 -6.26 0.27 -12.37
CA ALA A 135 -6.06 1.47 -13.17
C ALA A 135 -7.38 2.06 -13.70
N LEU A 136 -8.30 1.22 -14.17
CA LEU A 136 -9.64 1.63 -14.58
C LEU A 136 -10.41 2.24 -13.41
N TYR A 137 -10.27 1.68 -12.21
CA TYR A 137 -10.90 2.22 -11.01
C TYR A 137 -10.33 3.59 -10.61
N ALA A 138 -8.99 3.74 -10.67
CA ALA A 138 -8.33 5.02 -10.47
C ALA A 138 -8.76 6.07 -11.51
N ALA A 139 -8.98 5.64 -12.76
CA ALA A 139 -9.39 6.50 -13.86
C ALA A 139 -10.75 7.18 -13.61
N ILE A 140 -11.62 6.62 -12.78
CA ILE A 140 -12.89 7.25 -12.40
C ILE A 140 -12.64 8.61 -11.74
N ALA A 141 -11.77 8.67 -10.73
CA ALA A 141 -11.44 9.93 -10.06
C ALA A 141 -10.71 10.91 -11.01
N GLY A 142 -9.80 10.39 -11.85
CA GLY A 142 -9.12 11.20 -12.86
C GLY A 142 -10.09 11.83 -13.87
N TRP A 143 -11.06 11.06 -14.33
CA TRP A 143 -12.10 11.51 -15.25
C TRP A 143 -13.03 12.54 -14.62
N LEU A 144 -13.46 12.33 -13.37
CA LEU A 144 -14.27 13.30 -12.64
C LEU A 144 -13.53 14.62 -12.45
N LYS A 145 -12.25 14.59 -12.06
CA LYS A 145 -11.41 15.79 -11.99
C LYS A 145 -11.34 16.51 -13.33
N ALA A 146 -11.11 15.78 -14.42
CA ALA A 146 -10.94 16.36 -15.75
C ALA A 146 -12.23 16.97 -16.33
N THR A 147 -13.39 16.39 -16.01
CA THR A 147 -14.67 16.80 -16.60
C THR A 147 -15.47 17.77 -15.73
N THR A 148 -15.45 17.62 -14.41
CA THR A 148 -16.27 18.43 -13.49
C THR A 148 -15.45 19.37 -12.61
N GLY A 149 -14.13 19.19 -12.54
CA GLY A 149 -13.28 19.89 -11.58
C GLY A 149 -13.40 19.37 -10.15
N ALA A 150 -13.98 18.18 -9.95
CA ALA A 150 -14.04 17.54 -8.64
C ALA A 150 -12.64 17.35 -8.04
N HIS A 151 -12.53 17.59 -6.73
CA HIS A 151 -11.27 17.41 -6.02
C HIS A 151 -10.88 15.93 -6.00
N GLU A 152 -9.69 15.60 -6.51
CA GLU A 152 -9.24 14.20 -6.64
C GLU A 152 -9.12 13.51 -5.28
N VAL A 153 -8.74 14.26 -4.24
CA VAL A 153 -8.58 13.72 -2.88
C VAL A 153 -9.90 13.18 -2.35
N ILE A 154 -10.97 13.98 -2.43
CA ILE A 154 -12.30 13.57 -1.95
C ILE A 154 -12.80 12.41 -2.80
N SER A 155 -12.68 12.51 -4.12
CA SER A 155 -13.15 11.47 -5.04
C SER A 155 -12.46 10.13 -4.79
N THR A 156 -11.16 10.14 -4.56
CA THR A 156 -10.38 8.93 -4.29
C THR A 156 -10.68 8.31 -2.92
N ILE A 157 -10.91 9.11 -1.88
CA ILE A 157 -11.38 8.61 -0.57
C ILE A 157 -12.78 7.97 -0.69
N MET A 158 -13.70 8.62 -1.41
CA MET A 158 -15.05 8.07 -1.61
C MET A 158 -15.02 6.75 -2.39
N LEU A 159 -14.13 6.63 -3.38
CA LEU A 159 -13.94 5.39 -4.11
C LEU A 159 -13.36 4.25 -3.25
N ASN A 160 -12.54 4.54 -2.22
CA ASN A 160 -12.13 3.49 -1.27
C ASN A 160 -13.36 2.91 -0.55
N LEU A 161 -14.26 3.77 -0.07
CA LEU A 161 -15.47 3.32 0.61
C LEU A 161 -16.35 2.47 -0.31
N ILE A 162 -16.54 2.88 -1.57
CA ILE A 162 -17.32 2.11 -2.55
C ILE A 162 -16.68 0.74 -2.80
N ALA A 163 -15.35 0.69 -2.99
CA ALA A 163 -14.63 -0.56 -3.22
C ALA A 163 -14.77 -1.51 -2.04
N LEU A 164 -14.60 -1.01 -0.82
CA LEU A 164 -14.77 -1.79 0.40
C LEU A 164 -16.20 -2.34 0.52
N ARG A 165 -17.23 -1.52 0.26
CA ARG A 165 -18.63 -1.98 0.31
C ARG A 165 -18.97 -2.97 -0.80
N LEU A 166 -18.32 -2.85 -1.95
CA LEU A 166 -18.47 -3.83 -3.01
C LEU A 166 -17.85 -5.18 -2.59
N LEU A 167 -16.66 -5.16 -1.97
CA LEU A 167 -16.02 -6.36 -1.45
C LEU A 167 -16.86 -7.01 -0.34
N ASP A 168 -17.38 -6.23 0.61
CA ASP A 168 -18.22 -6.73 1.71
C ASP A 168 -19.52 -7.41 1.22
N TYR A 169 -20.01 -7.03 0.04
CA TYR A 169 -21.25 -7.54 -0.53
C TYR A 169 -21.11 -8.95 -1.13
N PHE A 170 -19.93 -9.28 -1.67
CA PHE A 170 -19.64 -10.56 -2.32
C PHE A 170 -18.99 -11.55 -1.34
#